data_AF-A0A812U8Q6-F1
#
_entry.id   AF-A0A812U8Q6-F1
#
_cell.length_a   1.000
_cell.length_b   1.000
_cell.length_c   1.000
_cell.angle_alpha   90.00
_cell.angle_beta   90.00
_cell.angle_gamma   90.00
#
_symmetry.space_group_name_H-M   'P 1'
#
loop_
_entity.id
_entity.type
_entity.pdbx_description
1 polymer ?
#
loop_
_entity_poly.entity_id
_entity_poly.type
_entity_poly.pdbx_seq_one_letter_code
_entity_poly.pdbx_strand_id
1 'polypeptide(L)'
;MKQWAAAFLALTGFCNFRFALAQTDDHGHDHGHDHDHGSGAFEWAGIFDTPNNNHLWTAQKTDGGYADPTLKMGALPTATVSQQALSDLEAQGETAMEATDSTCTRVQSGGTITPAANTFYILEFQSSAWQSLFNIDASATSGIGFFTNHGANSYCRT
;
A
#
# COMPACT_ATOMS: atom_id res chain seq x y z
N MET A 1 0.93 -22.82 4.36
CA MET A 1 -0.01 -21.68 4.27
C MET A 1 0.67 -20.49 4.92
N LYS A 2 1.15 -19.54 4.12
CA LYS A 2 1.72 -18.29 4.64
C LYS A 2 0.56 -17.46 5.18
N GLN A 3 0.57 -17.17 6.48
CA GLN A 3 -0.50 -16.42 7.15
C GLN A 3 -0.15 -14.94 7.00
N TRP A 4 -0.70 -14.27 6.00
CA TRP A 4 -0.44 -12.85 5.77
C TRP A 4 -1.26 -12.01 6.75
N ALA A 5 -0.64 -11.01 7.36
CA ALA A 5 -1.37 -9.96 8.06
C ALA A 5 -2.13 -9.12 7.03
N ALA A 6 -3.41 -8.85 7.28
CA ALA A 6 -4.23 -8.07 6.37
C ALA A 6 -4.12 -6.58 6.71
N ALA A 7 -3.66 -5.76 5.76
CA ALA A 7 -3.73 -4.31 5.85
C ALA A 7 -4.96 -3.78 5.09
N PHE A 8 -5.74 -2.92 5.74
CA PHE A 8 -7.03 -2.38 5.32
C PHE A 8 -6.95 -0.86 5.22
N LEU A 9 -7.38 -0.28 4.11
CA LEU A 9 -7.66 1.16 4.04
C LEU A 9 -9.14 1.40 4.35
N ALA A 10 -9.43 2.04 5.48
CA ALA A 10 -10.76 2.51 5.84
C ALA A 10 -10.92 3.98 5.39
N LEU A 11 -11.50 4.19 4.22
CA LEU A 11 -11.97 5.50 3.77
C LEU A 11 -13.29 5.79 4.50
N THR A 12 -13.26 6.51 5.61
CA THR A 12 -14.50 6.93 6.29
C THR A 12 -15.24 7.94 5.41
N GLY A 13 -16.38 7.53 4.84
CA GLY A 13 -17.27 8.37 4.03
C GLY A 13 -17.56 7.77 2.64
N PHE A 14 -18.85 7.49 2.36
CA PHE A 14 -19.45 7.05 1.10
C PHE A 14 -18.50 6.76 -0.07
N CYS A 15 -18.19 5.47 -0.26
CA CYS A 15 -17.36 4.98 -1.36
C CYS A 15 -18.06 5.02 -2.72
N ASN A 16 -17.52 5.79 -3.66
CA ASN A 16 -17.54 5.45 -5.08
C ASN A 16 -16.16 4.87 -5.42
N PHE A 17 -16.04 3.54 -5.45
CA PHE A 17 -14.76 2.87 -5.65
C PHE A 17 -14.47 2.68 -7.15
N ARG A 18 -13.41 3.34 -7.66
CA ARG A 18 -12.73 2.98 -8.91
C ARG A 18 -11.46 2.21 -8.54
N PHE A 19 -11.61 0.92 -8.32
CA PHE A 19 -10.52 0.07 -7.87
C PHE A 19 -9.76 -0.54 -9.06
N ALA A 20 -8.44 -0.55 -8.94
CA ALA A 20 -7.51 -1.29 -9.78
C ALA A 20 -6.55 -2.01 -8.84
N LEU A 21 -6.38 -3.33 -8.99
CA LEU A 21 -5.42 -4.12 -8.23
C LEU A 21 -4.37 -4.68 -9.17
N ALA A 22 -3.12 -4.61 -8.72
CA ALA A 22 -2.09 -5.53 -9.15
C ALA A 22 -1.56 -6.24 -7.90
N GLN A 23 -1.69 -7.58 -7.85
CA GLN A 23 -0.94 -8.42 -6.94
C GLN A 23 0.09 -9.16 -7.79
N THR A 24 1.37 -9.07 -7.44
CA THR A 24 2.42 -9.82 -8.14
C THR A 24 3.07 -10.79 -7.16
N ASP A 25 2.61 -12.05 -7.14
CA ASP A 25 3.30 -13.15 -6.45
C ASP A 25 3.17 -14.49 -7.22
N ASP A 26 4.19 -14.74 -8.05
CA ASP A 26 4.99 -15.97 -8.31
C ASP A 26 4.48 -17.35 -8.84
N HIS A 27 5.17 -17.74 -9.94
CA HIS A 27 5.64 -19.06 -10.43
C HIS A 27 4.83 -19.88 -11.48
N GLY A 28 5.34 -19.93 -12.73
CA GLY A 28 4.95 -20.92 -13.76
C GLY A 28 5.78 -20.93 -15.07
N HIS A 29 6.81 -21.79 -15.10
CA HIS A 29 7.51 -22.50 -16.20
C HIS A 29 7.77 -21.91 -17.61
N ASP A 30 9.08 -21.81 -17.91
CA ASP A 30 9.83 -22.18 -19.14
C ASP A 30 9.19 -21.85 -20.51
N HIS A 31 9.72 -20.82 -21.18
CA HIS A 31 10.27 -20.87 -22.55
C HIS A 31 10.70 -19.45 -22.97
N GLY A 32 11.95 -19.31 -23.40
CA GLY A 32 12.62 -18.03 -23.59
C GLY A 32 11.97 -17.08 -24.61
N HIS A 33 12.10 -15.79 -24.32
CA HIS A 33 12.45 -14.69 -25.23
C HIS A 33 12.71 -13.45 -24.36
N ASP A 34 13.76 -12.70 -24.69
CA ASP A 34 14.20 -11.48 -23.99
C ASP A 34 13.07 -10.44 -23.90
N HIS A 35 12.34 -10.45 -22.79
CA HIS A 35 11.65 -9.31 -22.21
C HIS A 35 11.73 -9.49 -20.69
N ASP A 36 12.59 -8.68 -20.08
CA ASP A 36 12.73 -8.55 -18.63
C ASP A 36 11.41 -8.03 -18.04
N HIS A 37 10.50 -8.96 -17.76
CA HIS A 37 9.30 -8.72 -16.97
C HIS A 37 9.63 -9.18 -15.55
N GLY A 38 10.14 -8.22 -14.77
CA GLY A 38 10.59 -8.43 -13.40
C GLY A 38 9.56 -9.15 -12.54
N SER A 39 10.06 -10.02 -11.67
CA SER A 39 9.43 -10.30 -10.39
C SER A 39 9.03 -8.96 -9.76
N GLY A 40 7.73 -8.66 -9.68
CA GLY A 40 7.25 -7.33 -9.30
C GLY A 40 7.83 -6.87 -7.97
N ALA A 41 8.34 -5.64 -7.90
CA ALA A 41 9.05 -5.14 -6.72
C ALA A 41 8.13 -4.95 -5.49
N PHE A 42 6.81 -4.84 -5.70
CA PHE A 42 5.77 -4.73 -4.66
C PHE A 42 4.85 -5.96 -4.72
N GLU A 43 4.36 -6.44 -3.57
CA GLU A 43 3.41 -7.58 -3.54
C GLU A 43 1.97 -7.12 -3.84
N TRP A 44 1.67 -5.84 -3.59
CA TRP A 44 0.32 -5.28 -3.78
C TRP A 44 0.35 -3.81 -4.19
N ALA A 45 -0.57 -3.44 -5.08
CA ALA A 45 -0.86 -2.06 -5.42
C ALA A 45 -2.36 -1.78 -5.54
N GLY A 46 -2.76 -0.56 -5.19
CA GLY A 46 -4.14 -0.09 -5.32
C GLY A 46 -4.26 1.42 -5.41
N ILE A 47 -5.22 1.90 -6.18
CA ILE A 47 -5.51 3.34 -6.36
C ILE A 47 -6.91 3.69 -5.84
N PHE A 48 -7.02 4.84 -5.18
CA PHE A 48 -8.23 5.23 -4.46
C PHE A 48 -8.51 6.72 -4.64
N ASP A 49 -9.79 7.08 -4.79
CA ASP A 49 -10.25 8.46 -4.63
C ASP A 49 -10.19 8.86 -3.14
N THR A 50 -9.84 10.13 -2.87
CA THR A 50 -9.79 10.70 -1.52
C THR A 50 -10.79 11.84 -1.37
N PRO A 51 -12.09 11.53 -1.20
CA PRO A 51 -13.14 12.54 -1.10
C PRO A 51 -13.08 13.39 0.18
N ASN A 52 -12.27 12.98 1.17
CA ASN A 52 -12.07 13.68 2.43
C ASN A 52 -10.58 13.95 2.65
N ASN A 53 -10.25 14.95 3.47
CA ASN A 53 -8.86 15.31 3.74
C ASN A 53 -8.12 14.30 4.62
N ASN A 54 -8.84 13.41 5.33
CA ASN A 54 -8.22 12.47 6.27
C ASN A 54 -8.82 11.07 6.13
N HIS A 55 -7.94 10.08 6.09
CA HIS A 55 -8.29 8.66 5.99
C HIS A 55 -7.45 7.81 6.93
N LEU A 56 -7.76 6.51 7.01
CA LEU A 56 -7.10 5.61 7.95
C LEU A 56 -6.61 4.34 7.26
N TRP A 57 -5.31 4.12 7.28
CA TRP A 57 -4.73 2.81 7.02
C TRP A 57 -4.69 1.99 8.32
N THR A 58 -5.14 0.74 8.26
CA THR A 58 -5.31 -0.15 9.40
C THR A 58 -4.62 -1.47 9.11
N ALA A 59 -3.59 -1.84 9.85
CA ALA A 59 -3.02 -3.19 9.77
C ALA A 59 -3.62 -4.03 10.90
N GLN A 60 -4.31 -5.13 10.60
CA GLN A 60 -4.84 -6.03 11.63
C GLN A 60 -4.00 -7.29 11.74
N LYS A 61 -3.88 -7.76 12.98
CA LYS A 61 -3.30 -9.07 13.25
C LYS A 61 -4.24 -10.18 12.81
N THR A 62 -3.65 -11.31 12.43
CA THR A 62 -4.37 -12.59 12.39
C THR A 62 -4.18 -13.34 13.72
N ASP A 63 -4.74 -14.55 13.83
CA ASP A 63 -4.70 -15.37 15.05
C ASP A 63 -3.28 -15.87 15.45
N GLY A 64 -2.23 -15.37 14.78
CA GLY A 64 -0.81 -15.56 15.09
C GLY A 64 -0.01 -14.27 15.30
N GLY A 65 -0.62 -13.08 15.21
CA GLY A 65 0.07 -11.79 15.27
C GLY A 65 0.23 -11.13 13.89
N TYR A 66 1.20 -10.20 13.79
CA TYR A 66 1.65 -9.73 12.48
C TYR A 66 2.69 -10.70 11.94
N ALA A 67 2.62 -11.03 10.65
CA ALA A 67 3.64 -11.85 9.99
C ALA A 67 5.02 -11.16 10.07
N ASP A 68 5.02 -9.85 9.87
CA ASP A 68 6.19 -8.99 9.90
C ASP A 68 5.96 -7.80 10.84
N PRO A 69 7.00 -7.28 11.52
CA PRO A 69 6.85 -6.14 12.42
C PRO A 69 6.63 -4.81 11.70
N THR A 70 6.88 -4.76 10.39
CA THR A 70 6.83 -3.54 9.58
C THR A 70 6.25 -3.78 8.19
N LEU A 71 5.72 -2.72 7.58
CA LEU A 71 5.28 -2.69 6.18
C LEU A 71 5.94 -1.53 5.45
N LYS A 72 6.54 -1.81 4.29
CA LYS A 72 7.06 -0.78 3.40
C LYS A 72 5.96 -0.31 2.46
N MET A 73 5.86 0.99 2.26
CA MET A 73 4.76 1.61 1.52
C MET A 73 5.22 2.81 0.69
N GLY A 74 4.84 2.83 -0.59
CA GLY A 74 4.71 4.05 -1.37
C GLY A 74 3.28 4.58 -1.30
N ALA A 75 3.11 5.88 -1.02
CA ALA A 75 1.82 6.56 -1.05
C ALA A 75 1.92 7.75 -2.01
N LEU A 76 1.48 7.57 -3.25
CA LEU A 76 1.75 8.46 -4.37
C LEU A 76 0.48 9.26 -4.73
N PRO A 77 0.53 10.59 -4.71
CA PRO A 77 -0.63 11.42 -5.04
C PRO A 77 -0.93 11.36 -6.54
N THR A 78 -2.21 11.44 -6.89
CA THR A 78 -2.67 11.48 -8.29
C THR A 78 -3.93 12.32 -8.42
N ALA A 79 -4.08 12.97 -9.57
CA ALA A 79 -5.31 13.69 -9.92
C ALA A 79 -6.38 12.78 -10.56
N THR A 80 -6.01 11.57 -10.97
CA THR A 80 -6.88 10.64 -11.69
C THR A 80 -6.82 9.25 -11.07
N VAL A 81 -7.98 8.65 -10.82
CA VAL A 81 -8.12 7.29 -10.28
C VAL A 81 -8.61 6.36 -11.38
N SER A 82 -7.69 5.60 -11.97
CA SER A 82 -7.98 4.61 -13.02
C SER A 82 -6.90 3.52 -13.04
N GLN A 83 -7.16 2.40 -13.74
CA GLN A 83 -6.14 1.37 -13.95
C GLN A 83 -4.91 1.92 -14.68
N GLN A 84 -5.10 2.80 -15.67
CA GLN A 84 -3.98 3.41 -16.38
C GLN A 84 -3.16 4.29 -15.44
N ALA A 85 -3.81 5.11 -14.61
CA ALA A 85 -3.10 5.94 -13.63
C ALA A 85 -2.35 5.11 -12.58
N LEU A 86 -2.88 3.94 -12.18
CA LEU A 86 -2.14 3.02 -11.32
C LEU A 86 -0.91 2.45 -12.03
N SER A 87 -1.04 2.05 -13.29
CA SER A 87 0.09 1.55 -14.09
C SER A 87 1.16 2.62 -14.33
N ASP A 88 0.75 3.86 -14.60
CA ASP A 88 1.66 5.01 -14.76
C ASP A 88 2.47 5.29 -13.47
N LEU A 89 1.98 4.85 -12.31
CA LEU A 89 2.64 4.98 -11.01
C LEU A 89 3.54 3.77 -10.66
N GLU A 90 3.49 2.66 -11.40
CA GLU A 90 4.21 1.42 -11.05
C GLU A 90 5.72 1.63 -10.91
N ALA A 91 6.36 2.36 -11.82
CA ALA A 91 7.80 2.65 -11.73
C ALA A 91 8.20 3.41 -10.45
N GLN A 92 7.33 4.31 -9.97
CA GLN A 92 7.54 4.98 -8.68
C GLN A 92 7.24 4.06 -7.50
N GLY A 93 6.27 3.17 -7.64
CA GLY A 93 5.99 2.10 -6.68
C GLY A 93 7.18 1.14 -6.53
N GLU A 94 7.81 0.73 -7.62
CA GLU A 94 9.01 -0.10 -7.63
C GLU A 94 10.18 0.62 -6.94
N THR A 95 10.39 1.90 -7.27
CA THR A 95 11.38 2.75 -6.58
C THR A 95 11.14 2.78 -5.07
N ALA A 96 9.88 2.77 -4.62
CA ALA A 96 9.54 2.73 -3.20
C ALA A 96 10.00 1.45 -2.50
N MET A 97 9.91 0.31 -3.20
CA MET A 97 10.28 -0.99 -2.66
C MET A 97 11.80 -1.18 -2.62
N GLU A 98 12.48 -0.72 -3.66
CA GLU A 98 13.93 -0.78 -3.82
C GLU A 98 14.69 0.26 -2.97
N ALA A 99 14.02 1.31 -2.50
CA ALA A 99 14.61 2.33 -1.66
C ALA A 99 15.32 1.72 -0.44
N THR A 100 16.47 2.24 -0.03
CA THR A 100 17.12 1.77 1.19
C THR A 100 16.26 2.13 2.41
N ASP A 101 16.09 1.22 3.38
CA ASP A 101 15.21 1.48 4.53
C ASP A 101 15.56 2.75 5.33
N SER A 102 16.83 3.14 5.35
CA SER A 102 17.31 4.38 6.00
C SER A 102 16.89 5.66 5.28
N THR A 103 16.44 5.58 4.02
CA THR A 103 15.90 6.73 3.27
C THR A 103 14.37 6.83 3.40
N CYS A 104 13.73 5.80 3.96
CA CYS A 104 12.29 5.78 4.16
C CYS A 104 11.90 6.45 5.49
N THR A 105 10.77 7.15 5.49
CA THR A 105 10.20 7.75 6.70
C THR A 105 9.55 6.66 7.55
N ARG A 106 10.01 6.51 8.80
CA ARG A 106 9.41 5.53 9.73
C ARG A 106 8.19 6.14 10.42
N VAL A 107 7.06 5.45 10.38
CA VAL A 107 5.79 5.91 10.95
C VAL A 107 5.30 4.89 11.96
N GLN A 108 5.11 5.33 13.20
CA GLN A 108 4.53 4.49 14.26
C GLN A 108 3.01 4.41 14.11
N SER A 109 2.40 3.38 14.70
CA SER A 109 0.95 3.36 14.92
C SER A 109 0.50 4.66 15.63
N GLY A 110 -0.55 5.30 15.10
CA GLY A 110 -1.04 6.63 15.46
C GLY A 110 -0.42 7.77 14.65
N GLY A 111 0.65 7.51 13.90
CA GLY A 111 1.34 8.48 13.06
C GLY A 111 0.56 8.86 11.80
N THR A 112 1.15 9.75 10.98
CA THR A 112 0.54 10.29 9.77
C THR A 112 1.40 10.00 8.55
N ILE A 113 0.75 9.60 7.46
CA ILE A 113 1.29 9.40 6.12
C ILE A 113 0.77 10.57 5.27
N THR A 114 1.66 11.27 4.58
CA THR A 114 1.30 12.39 3.69
C THR A 114 1.72 12.03 2.28
N PRO A 115 0.79 11.71 1.37
CA PRO A 115 1.13 11.27 0.02
C PRO A 115 2.05 12.26 -0.68
N ALA A 116 3.18 11.76 -1.16
CA ALA A 116 4.18 12.58 -1.84
C ALA A 116 4.98 11.73 -2.82
N ALA A 117 5.32 12.31 -3.98
CA ALA A 117 6.25 11.68 -4.91
C ALA A 117 7.62 11.49 -4.24
N ASN A 118 8.29 10.38 -4.54
CA ASN A 118 9.61 10.03 -4.01
C ASN A 118 9.71 10.00 -2.47
N THR A 119 8.58 9.89 -1.76
CA THR A 119 8.54 9.73 -0.31
C THR A 119 7.97 8.36 0.00
N PHE A 120 8.76 7.57 0.72
CA PHE A 120 8.44 6.18 1.02
C PHE A 120 8.42 5.97 2.53
N TYR A 121 7.62 5.02 2.98
CA TYR A 121 7.32 4.81 4.38
C TYR A 121 7.67 3.42 4.84
N ILE A 122 8.14 3.32 6.08
CA ILE A 122 8.14 2.07 6.84
C ILE A 122 7.15 2.25 7.98
N LEU A 123 6.03 1.56 7.89
CA LEU A 123 5.02 1.52 8.94
C LEU A 123 5.45 0.53 10.00
N GLU A 124 5.53 0.98 11.25
CA GLU A 124 5.86 0.13 12.39
C GLU A 124 4.59 -0.32 13.10
N PHE A 125 4.40 -1.63 13.14
CA PHE A 125 3.22 -2.21 13.75
C PHE A 125 3.33 -2.29 15.27
N GLN A 126 2.23 -1.95 15.94
CA GLN A 126 2.12 -2.06 17.38
C GLN A 126 1.76 -3.49 17.77
N SER A 127 2.78 -4.29 18.10
CA SER A 127 2.65 -5.70 18.48
C SER A 127 1.86 -5.94 19.78
N SER A 128 1.58 -4.91 20.59
CA SER A 128 0.72 -5.00 21.78
C SER A 128 -0.77 -4.77 21.49
N ALA A 129 -1.10 -4.15 20.34
CA ALA A 129 -2.48 -3.87 19.95
C ALA A 129 -3.02 -4.92 18.98
N TRP A 130 -4.33 -5.12 18.93
CA TRP A 130 -4.96 -6.04 17.99
C TRP A 130 -4.92 -5.52 16.53
N GLN A 131 -4.75 -4.21 16.36
CA GLN A 131 -4.50 -3.54 15.09
C GLN A 131 -3.57 -2.34 15.27
N SER A 132 -2.90 -1.93 14.19
CA SER A 132 -2.13 -0.68 14.09
C SER A 132 -2.86 0.27 13.17
N LEU A 133 -2.89 1.54 13.54
CA LEU A 133 -3.66 2.57 12.82
C LEU A 133 -2.71 3.65 12.32
N PHE A 134 -2.87 4.13 11.09
CA PHE A 134 -2.03 5.18 10.52
C PHE A 134 -2.94 6.17 9.80
N ASN A 135 -2.84 7.44 10.18
CA ASN A 135 -3.58 8.51 9.53
C ASN A 135 -3.02 8.76 8.14
N ILE A 136 -3.87 9.10 7.19
CA ILE A 136 -3.49 9.53 5.85
C ILE A 136 -4.01 10.95 5.68
N ASP A 137 -3.09 11.90 5.56
CA ASP A 137 -3.41 13.29 5.22
C ASP A 137 -3.51 13.44 3.71
N ALA A 138 -4.73 13.37 3.20
CA ALA A 138 -5.04 13.54 1.79
C ALA A 138 -5.42 14.99 1.44
N SER A 139 -5.20 15.96 2.33
CA SER A 139 -5.62 17.36 2.09
C SER A 139 -5.03 18.00 0.82
N ALA A 140 -3.92 17.47 0.30
CA ALA A 140 -3.23 17.96 -0.88
C ALA A 140 -3.50 17.16 -2.17
N THR A 141 -4.35 16.12 -2.15
CA THR A 141 -4.60 15.27 -3.32
C THR A 141 -6.03 14.73 -3.37
N SER A 142 -6.53 14.48 -4.58
CA SER A 142 -7.86 13.91 -4.82
C SER A 142 -7.84 12.39 -5.04
N GLY A 143 -6.65 11.80 -5.16
CA GLY A 143 -6.49 10.35 -5.23
C GLY A 143 -5.08 9.91 -4.83
N ILE A 144 -4.95 8.65 -4.42
CA ILE A 144 -3.68 8.09 -3.97
C ILE A 144 -3.49 6.69 -4.55
N GLY A 145 -2.33 6.43 -5.14
CA GLY A 145 -1.82 5.10 -5.44
C GLY A 145 -0.94 4.59 -4.30
N PHE A 146 -1.27 3.43 -3.76
CA PHE A 146 -0.50 2.74 -2.73
C PHE A 146 0.20 1.53 -3.32
N PHE A 147 1.45 1.31 -2.91
CA PHE A 147 2.29 0.17 -3.31
C PHE A 147 2.96 -0.38 -2.06
N THR A 148 2.88 -1.69 -1.81
CA THR A 148 3.36 -2.30 -0.57
C THR A 148 4.11 -3.60 -0.79
N ASN A 149 5.11 -3.86 0.07
CA ASN A 149 5.88 -5.10 0.08
C ASN A 149 5.13 -6.27 0.74
N HIS A 150 3.93 -6.03 1.25
CA HIS A 150 3.01 -7.07 1.73
C HIS A 150 1.62 -6.86 1.18
N GLY A 151 0.88 -7.97 1.01
CA GLY A 151 -0.53 -7.94 0.63
C GLY A 151 -1.39 -7.07 1.55
N ALA A 152 -2.24 -6.24 0.95
CA ALA A 152 -3.32 -5.53 1.65
C ALA A 152 -4.67 -6.18 1.30
N ASN A 153 -5.49 -6.47 2.31
CA ASN A 153 -6.88 -6.87 2.11
C ASN A 153 -7.76 -5.65 2.39
N SER A 154 -8.47 -5.14 1.39
CA SER A 154 -9.48 -4.10 1.62
C SER A 154 -10.76 -4.73 2.20
N TYR A 155 -11.35 -4.11 3.23
CA TYR A 155 -12.64 -4.53 3.80
C TYR A 155 -13.48 -3.28 4.08
N CYS A 156 -14.46 -3.03 3.23
CA CYS A 156 -15.54 -2.12 3.55
C CYS A 156 -16.54 -2.88 4.42
N ARG A 157 -16.51 -2.65 5.73
CA ARG A 157 -17.61 -3.09 6.59
C ARG A 157 -18.80 -2.17 6.29
N THR A 158 -19.89 -2.75 5.79
CA THR A 158 -21.18 -2.09 5.63
C THR A 158 -21.81 -1.78 6.98
#